data_AF-A0A352N2V4-F1
#
_entry.id   AF-A0A352N2V4-F1
#
_cell.length_a   1.000
_cell.length_b   1.000
_cell.length_c   1.000
_cell.angle_alpha   90.00
_cell.angle_beta   90.00
_cell.angle_gamma   90.00
#
_symmetry.space_group_name_H-M   'P 1'
#
loop_
_entity.id
_entity.type
_entity.pdbx_description
1 polymer ?
#
loop_
_entity_poly.entity_id
_entity_poly.type
_entity_poly.pdbx_seq_one_letter_code
_entity_poly.pdbx_strand_id
1 'polypeptide(L)'
;MSPSAALMLEKEIYPIIRNTIPRTVRPMGCEDPEELVQDATASAAEMVEAMERAGKKPLPHSIAYYSIQRCKSGRRSYGDIRADVMSPGFQLDHENAICSMEDPVCGEEDLTVGDAIASKSEDTAAKVLRQIDWDAFLETLDSRKRRIVEELMLGFGTGDIARLFGITAPRIVQLKREIAEEIRNFMGEEILVDSGRESVWERDIRCLREKNEWKHMKIDRLDDPEQSNIAQAMFG
;
A
#
# COMPACT_ATOMS: atom_id res chain seq x y z
N MET A 1 48.41 -6.11 2.46
CA MET A 1 48.78 -6.59 3.80
C MET A 1 50.05 -7.43 3.74
N SER A 2 50.99 -7.26 4.68
CA SER A 2 52.21 -8.09 4.73
C SER A 2 51.92 -9.51 5.27
N PRO A 3 52.79 -10.50 4.99
CA PRO A 3 52.64 -11.86 5.55
C PRO A 3 52.66 -11.88 7.09
N SER A 4 53.41 -10.97 7.72
CA SER A 4 53.47 -10.82 9.18
C SER A 4 52.13 -10.34 9.74
N ALA A 5 51.51 -9.36 9.08
CA ALA A 5 50.19 -8.86 9.44
C ALA A 5 49.08 -9.91 9.25
N ALA A 6 49.15 -10.71 8.19
CA ALA A 6 48.21 -11.82 7.98
C ALA A 6 48.30 -12.86 9.11
N LEU A 7 49.51 -13.23 9.53
CA LEU A 7 49.73 -14.14 10.66
C LEU A 7 49.21 -13.56 11.99
N MET A 8 49.39 -12.26 12.23
CA MET A 8 48.84 -11.57 13.40
C MET A 8 47.31 -11.62 13.39
N LEU A 9 46.68 -11.35 12.23
CA LEU A 9 45.23 -11.41 12.08
C LEU A 9 44.71 -12.81 12.40
N GLU A 10 45.32 -13.84 11.84
CA GLU A 10 44.91 -15.24 12.04
C GLU A 10 45.15 -15.76 13.46
N LYS A 11 46.34 -15.52 14.03
CA LYS A 11 46.77 -16.16 15.28
C LYS A 11 46.44 -15.36 16.54
N GLU A 12 46.35 -14.05 16.44
CA GLU A 12 46.18 -13.17 17.61
C GLU A 12 44.81 -12.49 17.63
N ILE A 13 44.33 -11.98 16.49
CA ILE A 13 43.11 -11.18 16.43
C ILE A 13 41.86 -12.07 16.27
N TYR A 14 41.86 -12.98 15.28
CA TYR A 14 40.71 -13.82 14.96
C TYR A 14 40.20 -14.66 16.15
N PRO A 15 41.04 -15.28 16.99
CA PRO A 15 40.54 -16.03 18.15
C PRO A 15 39.80 -15.15 19.16
N ILE A 16 40.19 -13.88 19.31
CA ILE A 16 39.49 -12.93 20.19
C ILE A 16 38.10 -12.63 19.60
N ILE A 17 38.04 -12.32 18.31
CA ILE A 17 36.79 -12.03 17.60
C ILE A 17 35.84 -13.23 17.68
N ARG A 18 36.29 -14.41 17.26
CA ARG A 18 35.51 -15.66 17.23
C ARG A 18 34.89 -15.99 18.58
N ASN A 19 35.63 -15.81 19.67
CA ASN A 19 35.13 -16.12 21.01
C ASN A 19 34.22 -15.04 21.60
N THR A 20 34.33 -13.79 21.14
CA THR A 20 33.65 -12.64 21.76
C THR A 20 32.37 -12.24 21.04
N ILE A 21 32.37 -12.24 19.70
CA ILE A 21 31.23 -11.78 18.88
C ILE A 21 29.93 -12.50 19.23
N PRO A 22 29.85 -13.85 19.27
CA PRO A 22 28.60 -14.56 19.52
C PRO A 22 27.96 -14.27 20.89
N ARG A 23 28.73 -13.70 21.84
CA ARG A 23 28.29 -13.41 23.21
C ARG A 23 27.93 -11.95 23.44
N THR A 24 28.34 -11.05 22.54
CA THR A 24 28.34 -9.61 22.82
C THR A 24 27.74 -8.74 21.73
N VAL A 25 27.64 -9.26 20.50
CA VAL A 25 27.00 -8.55 19.38
C VAL A 25 25.60 -9.13 19.19
N ARG A 26 24.62 -8.24 19.07
CA ARG A 26 23.24 -8.60 18.72
C ARG A 26 23.17 -8.80 17.20
N PRO A 27 22.76 -9.99 16.72
CA PRO A 27 22.45 -10.18 15.31
C PRO A 27 21.19 -9.38 14.92
N MET A 28 21.20 -8.81 13.72
CA MET A 28 20.08 -8.04 13.17
C MET A 28 19.53 -8.72 11.91
N GLY A 29 18.21 -8.78 11.79
CA GLY A 29 17.56 -9.45 10.66
C GLY A 29 17.94 -10.92 10.54
N CYS A 30 18.53 -11.29 9.40
CA CYS A 30 18.95 -12.66 9.09
C CYS A 30 20.43 -12.95 9.39
N GLU A 31 21.15 -12.03 10.03
CA GLU A 31 22.56 -12.23 10.38
C GLU A 31 22.74 -13.42 11.31
N ASP A 32 23.72 -14.26 10.99
CA ASP A 32 24.16 -15.32 11.90
C ASP A 32 25.46 -14.94 12.66
N PRO A 33 25.77 -15.60 13.78
CA PRO A 33 26.97 -15.30 14.54
C PRO A 33 28.29 -15.50 13.79
N GLU A 34 28.34 -16.42 12.82
CA GLU A 34 29.54 -16.69 12.03
C GLU A 34 29.75 -15.62 10.96
N GLU A 35 28.69 -15.13 10.32
CA GLU A 35 28.71 -13.96 9.44
C GLU A 35 29.26 -12.74 10.17
N LEU A 36 28.78 -12.49 11.40
CA LEU A 36 29.30 -11.40 12.24
C LEU A 36 30.77 -11.58 12.61
N VAL A 37 31.23 -12.82 12.82
CA VAL A 37 32.66 -13.11 13.06
C VAL A 37 33.48 -12.80 11.81
N GLN A 38 33.01 -13.17 10.62
CA GLN A 38 33.69 -12.86 9.37
C GLN A 38 33.71 -11.36 9.08
N ASP A 39 32.59 -10.65 9.31
CA ASP A 39 32.48 -9.21 9.12
C ASP A 39 33.42 -8.42 10.06
N ALA A 40 33.47 -8.83 11.34
CA ALA A 40 34.41 -8.28 12.30
C ALA A 40 35.87 -8.56 11.89
N THR A 41 36.13 -9.74 11.35
CA THR A 41 37.48 -10.12 10.85
C THR A 41 37.88 -9.30 9.63
N ALA A 42 36.96 -9.04 8.71
CA ALA A 42 37.17 -8.17 7.56
C ALA A 42 37.46 -6.72 8.00
N SER A 43 36.69 -6.20 8.96
CA SER A 43 36.95 -4.90 9.58
C SER A 43 38.32 -4.85 10.25
N ALA A 44 38.72 -5.92 10.94
CA ALA A 44 40.04 -6.00 11.56
C ALA A 44 41.16 -6.02 10.50
N ALA A 45 40.99 -6.74 9.40
CA ALA A 45 41.95 -6.77 8.28
C ALA A 45 42.15 -5.38 7.68
N GLU A 46 41.05 -4.63 7.45
CA GLU A 46 41.09 -3.24 6.98
C GLU A 46 41.91 -2.36 7.93
N MET A 47 41.68 -2.48 9.25
CA MET A 47 42.41 -1.73 10.27
C MET A 47 43.91 -2.09 10.32
N VAL A 48 44.25 -3.38 10.18
CA VAL A 48 45.64 -3.83 10.12
C VAL A 48 46.33 -3.23 8.91
N GLU A 49 45.71 -3.31 7.72
CA GLU A 49 46.28 -2.76 6.49
C GLU A 49 46.45 -1.23 6.58
N ALA A 50 45.46 -0.52 7.13
CA ALA A 50 45.54 0.92 7.31
C ALA A 50 46.70 1.33 8.24
N MET A 51 46.94 0.57 9.31
CA MET A 51 48.05 0.80 10.24
C MET A 51 49.41 0.53 9.58
N GLU A 52 49.53 -0.57 8.82
CA GLU A 52 50.74 -0.87 8.04
C GLU A 52 51.06 0.26 7.05
N ARG A 53 50.05 0.72 6.30
CA ARG A 53 50.19 1.79 5.32
C ARG A 53 50.61 3.11 5.98
N ALA A 54 50.18 3.35 7.21
CA ALA A 54 50.58 4.51 8.01
C ALA A 54 51.95 4.35 8.69
N GLY A 55 52.64 3.22 8.51
CA GLY A 55 53.92 2.92 9.17
C GLY A 55 53.80 2.70 10.68
N LYS A 56 52.60 2.42 11.20
CA LYS A 56 52.34 2.19 12.62
C LYS A 56 52.31 0.69 12.91
N LYS A 57 52.86 0.29 14.06
CA LYS A 57 52.78 -1.11 14.48
C LYS A 57 51.36 -1.42 15.00
N PRO A 58 50.62 -2.36 14.37
CA PRO A 58 49.30 -2.74 14.84
C PRO A 58 49.38 -3.43 16.21
N LEU A 59 48.47 -3.06 17.12
CA LEU A 59 48.28 -3.73 18.41
C LEU A 59 47.08 -4.68 18.29
N PRO A 60 47.29 -6.02 18.33
CA PRO A 60 46.25 -7.01 18.06
C PRO A 60 45.00 -6.82 18.94
N HIS A 61 45.19 -6.66 20.24
CA HIS A 61 44.08 -6.52 21.19
C HIS A 61 43.24 -5.26 20.93
N SER A 62 43.89 -4.14 20.60
CA SER A 62 43.20 -2.90 20.25
C SER A 62 42.40 -3.04 18.96
N ILE A 63 42.94 -3.72 17.96
CA ILE A 63 42.24 -3.96 16.68
C ILE A 63 41.04 -4.89 16.88
N ALA A 64 41.22 -5.97 17.64
CA ALA A 64 40.11 -6.85 18.02
C ALA A 64 39.02 -6.09 18.77
N TYR A 65 39.39 -5.26 19.75
CA TYR A 65 38.45 -4.44 20.50
C TYR A 65 37.64 -3.51 19.59
N TYR A 66 38.30 -2.72 18.73
CA TYR A 66 37.62 -1.76 17.88
C TYR A 66 36.80 -2.40 16.75
N SER A 67 37.23 -3.55 16.22
CA SER A 67 36.41 -4.33 15.25
C SER A 67 35.14 -4.86 15.91
N ILE A 68 35.22 -5.41 17.13
CA ILE A 68 34.04 -5.81 17.90
C ILE A 68 33.13 -4.61 18.19
N GLN A 69 33.68 -3.46 18.58
CA GLN A 69 32.88 -2.25 18.82
C GLN A 69 32.18 -1.73 17.56
N ARG A 70 32.80 -1.84 16.38
CA ARG A 70 32.13 -1.53 15.11
C ARG A 70 30.87 -2.38 14.95
N CYS A 71 30.99 -3.70 15.11
CA CYS A 71 29.85 -4.62 15.00
C CYS A 71 28.77 -4.34 16.05
N LYS A 72 29.14 -4.08 17.31
CA LYS A 72 28.19 -3.72 18.38
C LYS A 72 27.40 -2.43 18.09
N SER A 73 28.01 -1.47 17.39
CA SER A 73 27.35 -0.22 17.00
C SER A 73 26.47 -0.36 15.74
N GLY A 74 26.34 -1.57 15.20
CA GLY A 74 25.62 -1.83 13.95
C GLY A 74 26.38 -1.42 12.69
N ARG A 75 27.69 -1.16 12.78
CA ARG A 75 28.53 -0.97 11.59
C ARG A 75 28.99 -2.33 11.09
N ARG A 76 29.02 -2.48 9.78
CA ARG A 76 29.54 -3.65 9.06
C ARG A 76 30.64 -3.25 8.09
N SER A 77 31.43 -4.22 7.64
CA SER A 77 32.56 -4.00 6.75
C SER A 77 32.18 -3.48 5.36
N TYR A 78 30.93 -3.72 4.92
CA TYR A 78 30.42 -3.33 3.61
C TYR A 78 29.83 -1.90 3.54
N GLY A 79 30.06 -1.07 4.56
CA GLY A 79 29.80 0.37 4.47
C GLY A 79 28.37 0.80 4.80
N ASP A 80 27.75 0.16 5.80
CA ASP A 80 26.41 0.53 6.27
C ASP A 80 26.29 1.97 6.75
N ILE A 81 25.21 2.63 6.34
CA ILE A 81 24.84 3.99 6.77
C ILE A 81 23.58 3.96 7.62
N ARG A 82 23.58 4.73 8.72
CA ARG A 82 22.41 4.88 9.60
C ARG A 82 21.25 5.69 8.99
N ALA A 83 21.35 6.12 7.73
CA ALA A 83 20.22 6.69 7.01
C ALA A 83 19.39 5.62 6.30
N ASP A 84 19.95 4.43 6.09
CA ASP A 84 19.24 3.30 5.54
C ASP A 84 18.47 2.59 6.65
N VAL A 85 17.14 2.49 6.49
CA VAL A 85 16.23 1.85 7.43
C VAL A 85 16.60 0.38 7.64
N MET A 86 17.09 -0.29 6.59
CA MET A 86 17.49 -1.69 6.63
C MET A 86 18.85 -1.90 7.29
N SER A 87 19.65 -0.84 7.52
CA SER A 87 20.96 -0.99 8.12
C SER A 87 20.87 -1.50 9.57
N PRO A 88 21.80 -2.37 10.02
CA PRO A 88 21.84 -2.82 11.41
C PRO A 88 21.94 -1.65 12.40
N GLY A 89 22.68 -0.60 12.03
CA GLY A 89 22.81 0.62 12.83
C GLY A 89 21.50 1.36 13.06
N PHE A 90 20.67 1.51 12.02
CA PHE A 90 19.36 2.15 12.16
C PHE A 90 18.39 1.28 12.96
N GLN A 91 18.33 -0.02 12.66
CA GLN A 91 17.46 -0.95 13.36
C GLN A 91 17.79 -1.10 14.85
N LEU A 92 19.06 -0.92 15.25
CA LEU A 92 19.46 -0.88 16.66
C LEU A 92 19.00 0.40 17.38
N ASP A 93 18.93 1.53 16.68
CA ASP A 93 18.46 2.79 17.24
C ASP A 93 16.92 2.84 17.30
N HIS A 94 16.25 2.11 16.41
CA HIS A 94 14.80 2.12 16.22
C HIS A 94 14.23 0.71 16.28
N GLU A 95 13.82 0.29 17.47
CA GLU A 95 13.14 -1.00 17.66
C GLU A 95 11.85 -1.07 16.84
N ASN A 96 11.65 -2.19 16.14
CA ASN A 96 10.47 -2.47 15.30
C ASN A 96 10.23 -1.49 14.14
N ALA A 97 11.29 -0.86 13.61
CA ALA A 97 11.16 -0.01 12.43
C ALA A 97 10.78 -0.78 11.16
N ILE A 98 11.05 -2.08 11.12
CA ILE A 98 10.74 -2.98 10.00
C ILE A 98 9.87 -4.11 10.54
N CYS A 99 8.82 -4.45 9.80
CA CYS A 99 7.99 -5.62 10.01
C CYS A 99 8.06 -6.50 8.75
N SER A 100 7.81 -7.80 8.94
CA SER A 100 7.64 -8.71 7.81
C SER A 100 6.32 -8.42 7.10
N MET A 101 6.28 -8.59 5.77
CA MET A 101 5.00 -8.58 5.06
C MET A 101 4.10 -9.74 5.50
N GLU A 102 4.68 -10.82 6.04
CA GLU A 102 3.95 -11.96 6.58
C GLU A 102 3.49 -11.75 8.03
N ASP A 103 3.82 -10.61 8.65
CA ASP A 103 3.35 -10.33 10.01
C ASP A 103 1.83 -10.11 10.01
N PRO A 104 1.10 -10.56 11.04
CA PRO A 104 -0.35 -10.39 11.12
C PRO A 104 -0.72 -8.94 11.42
N VAL A 105 -1.77 -8.42 10.77
CA VAL A 105 -2.23 -7.03 10.95
C VAL A 105 -3.08 -6.85 12.22
N CYS A 106 -3.90 -7.84 12.55
CA CYS A 106 -4.75 -7.88 13.75
C CYS A 106 -4.89 -9.33 14.20
N GLY A 107 -4.63 -9.61 15.49
CA GLY A 107 -4.40 -10.95 16.05
C GLY A 107 -5.55 -11.97 16.02
N GLU A 108 -6.56 -11.81 15.17
CA GLU A 108 -7.69 -12.75 15.04
C GLU A 108 -7.98 -13.22 13.60
N GLU A 109 -7.35 -12.67 12.57
CA GLU A 109 -7.50 -13.12 11.17
C GLU A 109 -6.14 -13.45 10.54
N ASP A 110 -6.12 -14.42 9.60
CA ASP A 110 -4.95 -14.79 8.76
C ASP A 110 -4.52 -13.67 7.79
N LEU A 111 -4.86 -12.41 8.08
CA LEU A 111 -4.55 -11.26 7.24
C LEU A 111 -3.14 -10.78 7.56
N THR A 112 -2.24 -10.97 6.59
CA THR A 112 -0.86 -10.48 6.68
C THR A 112 -0.78 -9.01 6.28
N VAL A 113 0.30 -8.32 6.68
CA VAL A 113 0.59 -6.95 6.24
C VAL A 113 0.65 -6.87 4.71
N GLY A 114 1.19 -7.90 4.07
CA GLY A 114 1.25 -8.04 2.62
C GLY A 114 -0.12 -8.08 1.99
N ASP A 115 -1.05 -8.87 2.54
CA ASP A 115 -2.42 -8.95 2.06
C ASP A 115 -3.15 -7.61 2.22
N ALA A 116 -2.98 -6.94 3.36
CA ALA A 116 -3.60 -5.64 3.61
C ALA A 116 -3.09 -4.55 2.64
N ILE A 117 -1.79 -4.52 2.36
CA ILE A 117 -1.20 -3.58 1.39
C ILE A 117 -1.60 -3.94 -0.05
N ALA A 118 -1.64 -5.22 -0.38
CA ALA A 118 -2.03 -5.69 -1.71
C ALA A 118 -3.54 -5.54 -1.96
N SER A 119 -4.34 -5.42 -0.89
CA SER A 119 -5.77 -5.22 -1.00
C SER A 119 -6.08 -3.91 -1.72
N LYS A 120 -6.62 -4.05 -2.93
CA LYS A 120 -7.25 -2.95 -3.67
C LYS A 120 -8.69 -2.71 -3.22
N SER A 121 -9.17 -3.45 -2.21
CA SER A 121 -10.52 -3.24 -1.71
C SER A 121 -10.57 -1.90 -1.01
N GLU A 122 -11.41 -1.00 -1.51
CA GLU A 122 -11.70 0.23 -0.80
C GLU A 122 -12.16 -0.07 0.64
N ASP A 123 -11.67 0.74 1.59
CA ASP A 123 -11.99 0.67 3.00
C ASP A 123 -13.52 0.63 3.21
N THR A 124 -13.96 -0.28 4.07
CA THR A 124 -15.38 -0.46 4.39
C THR A 124 -15.97 0.82 4.97
N ALA A 125 -15.21 1.56 5.78
CA ALA A 125 -15.69 2.83 6.32
C ALA A 125 -15.92 3.87 5.20
N ALA A 126 -15.00 3.96 4.23
CA ALA A 126 -15.15 4.83 3.07
C ALA A 126 -16.37 4.44 2.20
N LYS A 127 -16.60 3.14 1.98
CA LYS A 127 -17.79 2.65 1.26
C LYS A 127 -19.09 3.06 1.98
N VAL A 128 -19.14 2.86 3.29
CA VAL A 128 -20.31 3.19 4.11
C VAL A 128 -20.58 4.70 4.10
N LEU A 129 -19.53 5.52 4.27
CA LEU A 129 -19.67 6.99 4.22
C LEU A 129 -20.21 7.45 2.85
N ARG A 130 -19.66 6.94 1.75
CA ARG A 130 -20.16 7.26 0.41
C ARG A 130 -21.63 6.86 0.24
N GLN A 131 -22.03 5.71 0.78
CA GLN A 131 -23.43 5.28 0.74
C GLN A 131 -24.33 6.22 1.53
N ILE A 132 -23.92 6.62 2.74
CA ILE A 132 -24.67 7.58 3.57
C ILE A 132 -24.82 8.93 2.85
N ASP A 133 -23.73 9.45 2.26
CA ASP A 133 -23.75 10.71 1.51
C ASP A 133 -24.65 10.61 0.27
N TRP A 134 -24.66 9.45 -0.40
CA TRP A 134 -25.53 9.17 -1.54
C TRP A 134 -27.01 9.13 -1.16
N ASP A 135 -27.34 8.42 -0.07
CA ASP A 135 -28.71 8.34 0.43
C ASP A 135 -29.22 9.72 0.86
N ALA A 136 -28.39 10.49 1.58
CA ALA A 136 -28.70 11.88 1.95
C ALA A 136 -28.90 12.78 0.74
N PHE A 137 -28.10 12.62 -0.33
CA PHE A 137 -28.29 13.36 -1.58
C PHE A 137 -29.62 12.99 -2.24
N LEU A 138 -29.96 11.70 -2.34
CA LEU A 138 -31.22 11.25 -2.95
C LEU A 138 -32.43 11.83 -2.22
N GLU A 139 -32.36 12.02 -0.90
CA GLU A 139 -33.41 12.66 -0.10
C GLU A 139 -33.67 14.13 -0.51
N THR A 140 -32.65 14.84 -1.01
CA THR A 140 -32.80 16.23 -1.48
C THR A 140 -33.52 16.35 -2.83
N LEU A 141 -33.53 15.28 -3.63
CA LEU A 141 -34.15 15.27 -4.95
C LEU A 141 -35.68 15.16 -4.87
N ASP A 142 -36.36 15.79 -5.82
CA ASP A 142 -37.78 15.53 -6.02
C ASP A 142 -38.02 14.08 -6.48
N SER A 143 -39.25 13.59 -6.31
CA SER A 143 -39.62 12.21 -6.64
C SER A 143 -39.30 11.84 -8.09
N ARG A 144 -39.38 12.83 -8.99
CA ARG A 144 -39.11 12.68 -10.42
C ARG A 144 -37.62 12.48 -10.71
N LYS A 145 -36.74 13.34 -10.19
CA LYS A 145 -35.29 13.23 -10.36
C LYS A 145 -34.77 12.00 -9.65
N ARG A 146 -35.25 11.70 -8.44
CA ARG A 146 -34.89 10.49 -7.70
C ARG A 146 -35.17 9.23 -8.51
N ARG A 147 -36.38 9.10 -9.07
CA ARG A 147 -36.73 7.96 -9.92
C ARG A 147 -35.84 7.87 -11.17
N ILE A 148 -35.53 9.00 -11.81
CA ILE A 148 -34.61 9.01 -12.96
C ILE A 148 -33.20 8.54 -12.56
N VAL A 149 -32.70 8.98 -11.40
CA VAL A 149 -31.40 8.52 -10.87
C VAL A 149 -31.43 7.02 -10.59
N GLU A 150 -32.46 6.52 -9.93
CA GLU A 150 -32.64 5.08 -9.68
C GLU A 150 -32.60 4.28 -10.99
N GLU A 151 -33.36 4.69 -12.02
CA GLU A 151 -33.35 4.00 -13.31
C GLU A 151 -32.00 4.14 -14.05
N LEU A 152 -31.28 5.25 -13.88
CA LEU A 152 -29.92 5.39 -14.41
C LEU A 152 -28.90 4.51 -13.68
N MET A 153 -28.99 4.41 -12.36
CA MET A 153 -28.19 3.47 -11.55
C MET A 153 -28.51 2.04 -11.94
N LEU A 154 -29.74 1.80 -12.39
CA LEU A 154 -30.18 0.54 -12.96
C LEU A 154 -29.73 0.32 -14.42
N GLY A 155 -28.77 1.11 -14.91
CA GLY A 155 -28.20 0.93 -16.25
C GLY A 155 -29.14 1.24 -17.42
N PHE A 156 -30.34 1.80 -17.19
CA PHE A 156 -31.23 2.17 -18.28
C PHE A 156 -30.65 3.31 -19.13
N GLY A 157 -30.70 3.14 -20.45
CA GLY A 157 -30.25 4.16 -21.37
C GLY A 157 -31.22 5.34 -21.41
N THR A 158 -30.73 6.52 -21.81
CA THR A 158 -31.53 7.74 -21.98
C THR A 158 -32.82 7.49 -22.80
N GLY A 159 -32.74 6.67 -23.85
CA GLY A 159 -33.90 6.33 -24.69
C GLY A 159 -34.90 5.37 -24.03
N ASP A 160 -34.44 4.49 -23.14
CA ASP A 160 -35.31 3.59 -22.39
C ASP A 160 -36.08 4.35 -21.32
N ILE A 161 -35.38 5.21 -20.58
CA ILE A 161 -35.95 6.12 -19.59
C ILE A 161 -36.96 7.06 -20.27
N ALA A 162 -36.60 7.63 -21.43
CA ALA A 162 -37.52 8.46 -22.21
C ALA A 162 -38.85 7.74 -22.52
N ARG A 163 -38.79 6.46 -22.91
CA ARG A 163 -39.98 5.63 -23.14
C ARG A 163 -40.75 5.36 -21.86
N LEU A 164 -40.06 4.98 -20.79
CA LEU A 164 -40.66 4.66 -19.49
C LEU A 164 -41.45 5.85 -18.94
N PHE A 165 -40.88 7.06 -19.02
CA PHE A 165 -41.48 8.29 -18.50
C PHE A 165 -42.30 9.08 -19.52
N GLY A 166 -42.48 8.57 -20.74
CA GLY A 166 -43.26 9.24 -21.78
C GLY A 166 -42.74 10.62 -22.19
N ILE A 167 -41.43 10.88 -22.05
CA ILE A 167 -40.79 12.15 -22.41
C ILE A 167 -39.72 11.99 -23.48
N THR A 168 -39.28 13.10 -24.06
CA THR A 168 -38.28 13.06 -25.13
C THR A 168 -36.89 12.76 -24.56
N ALA A 169 -36.09 12.00 -25.31
CA ALA A 169 -34.70 11.71 -24.92
C ALA A 169 -33.85 12.97 -24.65
N PRO A 170 -33.97 14.08 -25.43
CA PRO A 170 -33.31 15.34 -25.08
C PRO A 170 -33.69 15.89 -23.70
N ARG A 171 -34.95 15.73 -23.26
CA ARG A 171 -35.35 16.19 -21.92
C ARG A 171 -34.69 15.37 -20.82
N ILE A 172 -34.50 14.06 -21.02
CA ILE A 172 -33.71 13.23 -20.08
C ILE A 172 -32.26 13.69 -20.03
N VAL A 173 -31.65 14.04 -21.16
CA VAL A 173 -30.27 14.58 -21.17
C VAL A 173 -30.18 15.89 -20.38
N GLN A 174 -31.18 16.78 -20.50
CA GLN A 174 -31.23 18.00 -19.69
C GLN A 174 -31.33 17.68 -18.20
N LEU A 175 -32.25 16.79 -17.80
CA LEU A 175 -32.42 16.38 -16.41
C LEU A 175 -31.13 15.76 -15.84
N LYS A 176 -30.40 14.96 -16.63
CA LYS A 176 -29.09 14.43 -16.23
C LYS A 176 -28.07 15.53 -15.94
N ARG A 177 -28.07 16.62 -16.71
CA ARG A 177 -27.18 17.77 -16.49
C ARG A 177 -27.58 18.54 -15.23
N GLU A 178 -28.87 18.78 -15.03
CA GLU A 178 -29.41 19.41 -13.82
C GLU A 178 -29.02 18.59 -12.57
N ILE A 179 -29.22 17.27 -12.59
CA ILE A 179 -28.81 16.37 -11.50
C ILE A 179 -27.29 16.40 -11.29
N ALA A 180 -26.49 16.39 -12.35
CA ALA A 180 -25.03 16.47 -12.23
C ALA A 180 -24.55 17.79 -11.61
N GLU A 181 -25.27 18.89 -11.83
CA GLU A 181 -25.03 20.17 -11.13
C GLU A 181 -25.40 20.08 -9.65
N GLU A 182 -26.54 19.46 -9.32
CA GLU A 182 -26.97 19.23 -7.93
C GLU A 182 -26.00 18.33 -7.15
N ILE A 183 -25.51 17.25 -7.77
CA ILE A 183 -24.48 16.37 -7.17
C ILE A 183 -23.22 17.17 -6.86
N ARG A 184 -22.73 17.99 -7.80
CA ARG A 184 -21.53 18.81 -7.56
C ARG A 184 -21.74 19.84 -6.45
N ASN A 185 -22.91 20.47 -6.40
CA ASN A 185 -23.22 21.42 -5.33
C ASN A 185 -23.32 20.75 -3.95
N PHE A 186 -23.79 19.50 -3.88
CA PHE A 186 -23.95 18.77 -2.63
C PHE A 186 -22.65 18.10 -2.15
N MET A 187 -21.95 17.41 -3.05
CA MET A 187 -20.77 16.58 -2.73
C MET A 187 -19.43 17.28 -2.99
N GLY A 188 -19.45 18.47 -3.61
CA GLY A 188 -18.27 19.24 -3.97
C GLY A 188 -17.80 19.01 -5.41
N GLU A 189 -17.02 19.96 -5.94
CA GLU A 189 -16.59 19.98 -7.35
C GLU A 189 -15.61 18.85 -7.70
N GLU A 190 -14.92 18.29 -6.69
CA GLU A 190 -13.89 17.26 -6.87
C GLU A 190 -14.47 15.84 -7.01
N ILE A 191 -15.75 15.61 -6.70
CA ILE A 191 -16.35 14.27 -6.74
C ILE A 191 -16.26 13.61 -8.13
N LEU A 192 -16.35 14.42 -9.19
CA LEU A 192 -16.20 13.94 -10.57
C LEU A 192 -14.73 13.64 -10.93
N VAL A 193 -13.79 14.37 -10.32
CA VAL A 193 -12.35 14.13 -10.50
C VAL A 193 -11.94 12.83 -9.81
N ASP A 194 -12.47 12.58 -8.61
CA ASP A 194 -12.20 11.37 -7.84
C ASP A 194 -12.76 10.12 -8.52
N SER A 195 -13.95 10.22 -9.14
CA SER A 195 -14.49 9.14 -9.99
C SER A 195 -13.63 8.82 -11.22
N GLY A 196 -12.77 9.76 -11.65
CA GLY A 196 -11.86 9.61 -12.78
C GLY A 196 -10.46 9.10 -12.42
N ARG A 197 -10.15 8.89 -11.13
CA ARG A 197 -8.84 8.37 -10.70
C ARG A 197 -8.65 6.88 -11.00
N GLU A 198 -9.74 6.15 -11.23
CA GLU A 198 -9.67 4.76 -11.66
C GLU A 198 -9.04 4.66 -13.05
N SER A 199 -8.17 3.66 -13.25
CA SER A 199 -7.56 3.46 -14.54
C SER A 199 -8.61 3.07 -15.60
N VAL A 200 -8.48 3.59 -16.82
CA VAL A 200 -9.49 3.44 -17.89
C VAL A 200 -9.85 1.98 -18.15
N TRP A 201 -8.88 1.06 -18.10
CA TRP A 201 -9.10 -0.35 -18.34
C TRP A 201 -9.83 -1.07 -17.18
N GLU A 202 -9.57 -0.69 -15.92
CA GLU A 202 -10.30 -1.22 -14.76
C GLU A 202 -11.77 -0.81 -14.85
N ARG A 203 -12.01 0.46 -15.14
CA ARG A 203 -13.35 0.99 -15.39
C ARG A 203 -14.06 0.24 -16.53
N ASP A 204 -13.39 0.05 -17.66
CA ASP A 204 -13.99 -0.61 -18.83
C ASP A 204 -14.35 -2.07 -18.55
N ILE A 205 -13.51 -2.80 -17.81
CA ILE A 205 -13.81 -4.18 -17.37
C ILE A 205 -15.00 -4.20 -16.41
N ARG A 206 -15.04 -3.30 -15.41
CA ARG A 206 -16.18 -3.21 -14.48
C ARG A 206 -17.47 -2.91 -15.23
N CYS A 207 -17.48 -1.87 -16.08
CA CYS A 207 -18.64 -1.50 -16.87
C CYS A 207 -19.08 -2.62 -17.82
N LEU A 208 -18.17 -3.42 -18.37
CA LEU A 208 -18.50 -4.60 -19.19
C LEU A 208 -19.19 -5.70 -18.37
N ARG A 209 -18.73 -5.96 -17.14
CA ARG A 209 -19.36 -6.93 -16.22
C ARG A 209 -20.75 -6.49 -15.83
N GLU A 210 -20.88 -5.27 -15.33
CA GLU A 210 -22.15 -4.64 -15.00
C GLU A 210 -23.10 -4.74 -16.21
N LYS A 211 -22.65 -4.31 -17.41
CA LYS A 211 -23.47 -4.37 -18.64
C LYS A 211 -23.98 -5.78 -18.97
N ASN A 212 -23.22 -6.82 -18.67
CA ASN A 212 -23.67 -8.20 -18.91
C ASN A 212 -24.71 -8.65 -17.88
N GLU A 213 -24.55 -8.30 -16.62
CA GLU A 213 -25.57 -8.53 -15.57
C GLU A 213 -26.87 -7.77 -15.89
N TRP A 214 -26.75 -6.51 -16.34
CA TRP A 214 -27.88 -5.65 -16.74
C TRP A 214 -28.75 -6.21 -17.86
N LYS A 215 -28.16 -6.89 -18.84
CA LYS A 215 -28.92 -7.44 -19.98
C LYS A 215 -30.02 -8.40 -19.54
N HIS A 216 -29.83 -9.07 -18.41
CA HIS A 216 -30.81 -10.00 -17.86
C HIS A 216 -31.96 -9.24 -17.15
N MET A 217 -31.66 -8.24 -16.32
CA MET A 217 -32.69 -7.45 -15.60
C MET A 217 -33.56 -6.55 -16.50
N LYS A 218 -33.01 -6.04 -17.61
CA LYS A 218 -33.68 -5.05 -18.46
C LYS A 218 -34.97 -5.57 -19.12
N ILE A 219 -34.99 -6.85 -19.47
CA ILE A 219 -36.12 -7.47 -20.19
C ILE A 219 -37.37 -7.49 -19.28
N ASP A 220 -37.19 -7.79 -18.00
CA ASP A 220 -38.32 -7.96 -17.07
C ASP A 220 -39.04 -6.64 -16.72
N ARG A 221 -38.35 -5.50 -16.75
CA ARG A 221 -38.91 -4.20 -16.31
C ARG A 221 -39.52 -3.34 -17.41
N LEU A 222 -39.02 -3.40 -18.65
CA LEU A 222 -39.60 -2.61 -19.76
C LEU A 222 -40.98 -3.11 -20.17
N ASP A 223 -41.23 -4.40 -19.98
CA ASP A 223 -42.48 -5.06 -20.31
C ASP A 223 -43.46 -5.11 -19.13
N ASP A 224 -43.12 -4.49 -17.98
CA ASP A 224 -43.96 -4.42 -16.78
C ASP A 224 -44.98 -3.26 -16.87
N PRO A 225 -46.30 -3.55 -16.97
CA PRO A 225 -47.33 -2.53 -17.07
C PRO A 225 -47.49 -1.66 -15.81
N GLU A 226 -47.10 -2.13 -14.62
CA GLU A 226 -47.19 -1.33 -13.39
C GLU A 226 -46.18 -0.17 -13.41
N GLN A 227 -44.96 -0.43 -13.89
CA GLN A 227 -43.90 0.58 -13.99
C GLN A 227 -44.26 1.69 -14.98
N SER A 228 -44.87 1.35 -16.11
CA SER A 228 -45.33 2.32 -17.10
C SER A 228 -46.44 3.23 -16.54
N ASN A 229 -47.35 2.68 -15.72
CA ASN A 229 -48.46 3.45 -15.14
C ASN A 229 -47.98 4.44 -14.06
N ILE A 230 -47.05 4.02 -13.19
CA ILE A 230 -46.45 4.89 -12.16
C ILE A 230 -45.69 6.05 -12.82
N ALA A 231 -44.94 5.77 -13.88
CA ALA A 231 -44.19 6.77 -14.60
C ALA A 231 -45.09 7.78 -15.34
N GLN A 232 -46.21 7.33 -15.93
CA GLN A 232 -47.19 8.24 -16.54
C GLN A 232 -47.88 9.14 -15.51
N ALA A 233 -48.19 8.64 -14.32
CA ALA A 233 -48.82 9.43 -13.25
C ALA A 233 -47.92 10.53 -12.66
N MET A 234 -46.59 10.40 -12.78
CA MET A 234 -45.64 11.43 -12.33
C MET A 234 -45.41 12.55 -13.38
N PHE A 235 -45.86 12.37 -14.63
CA PHE A 235 -45.54 13.25 -15.76
C PHE A 235 -46.75 13.79 -16.53
N GLY A 236 -47.96 13.27 -16.27
CA GLY A 236 -49.24 13.83 -16.72
C GLY A 236 -49.75 14.94 -15.80
#